data_AF-A0A926Z361-F1
#
_entry.id   AF-A0A926Z361-F1
#
_cell.length_a   1.000
_cell.length_b   1.000
_cell.length_c   1.000
_cell.angle_alpha   90.00
_cell.angle_beta   90.00
_cell.angle_gamma   90.00
#
_symmetry.space_group_name_H-M   'P 1'
#
loop_
_entity.id
_entity.type
_entity.pdbx_description
1 polymer ?
#
loop_
_entity_poly.entity_id
_entity_poly.type
_entity_poly.pdbx_seq_one_letter_code
_entity_poly.pdbx_strand_id
1 'polypeptide(L)'
;MNIKILCGALLIWLMLSIFNQPVLSQKVVFKNKSTVKNTSKNIVKSKYCSPENVDNLPKLIDELMIALPDYVNRVTQRSRRLKREVDIFSYVLVAGKPDLSPLPLNPGISNTPEYDSTEVKQVFFTTLERKYINQTSIELQQFHRLFLTKTDTGWELVMMFSQTGAYPKTEPLAPLRDSSHSAIAQGVKLWLRDCHSKSN
;
A
#
# COMPACT_ATOMS: atom_id res chain seq x y z
N MET A 1 82.56 1.73 0.37
CA MET A 1 82.15 2.59 1.50
C MET A 1 80.73 3.10 1.20
N ASN A 2 79.88 3.09 2.23
CA ASN A 2 78.41 3.09 2.20
C ASN A 2 77.71 4.40 1.76
N ILE A 3 76.39 4.24 1.53
CA ILE A 3 75.22 5.17 1.58
C ILE A 3 74.49 5.07 0.22
N LYS A 4 73.46 4.23 -0.03
CA LYS A 4 72.20 3.86 0.65
C LYS A 4 71.28 5.05 0.99
N ILE A 5 70.18 5.08 0.24
CA ILE A 5 68.81 5.49 0.62
C ILE A 5 68.55 7.00 0.63
N LEU A 6 67.84 7.50 -0.39
CA LEU A 6 66.65 8.36 -0.25
C LEU A 6 66.07 8.69 -1.64
N CYS A 7 65.33 7.76 -2.26
CA CYS A 7 64.53 8.11 -3.44
C CYS A 7 63.28 7.23 -3.59
N GLY A 8 62.73 6.75 -2.47
CA GLY A 8 61.58 5.85 -2.43
C GLY A 8 60.29 6.47 -1.87
N ALA A 9 60.29 7.76 -1.53
CA ALA A 9 59.20 8.36 -0.74
C ALA A 9 58.54 9.59 -1.39
N LEU A 10 58.65 9.78 -2.71
CA LEU A 10 58.02 10.91 -3.41
C LEU A 10 57.10 10.53 -4.57
N LEU A 11 56.99 9.25 -4.91
CA LEU A 11 56.08 8.75 -5.96
C LEU A 11 54.77 8.15 -5.43
N ILE A 12 54.61 8.00 -4.10
CA ILE A 12 53.40 7.44 -3.48
C ILE A 12 52.40 8.53 -3.07
N TRP A 13 52.78 9.81 -3.16
CA TRP A 13 51.89 10.93 -2.83
C TRP A 13 51.14 11.54 -4.04
N LEU A 14 51.27 10.94 -5.23
CA LEU A 14 50.63 11.47 -6.45
C LEU A 14 49.57 10.53 -7.08
N MET A 15 49.20 9.44 -6.41
CA MET A 15 48.24 8.43 -6.93
C MET A 15 47.02 8.17 -6.02
N LEU A 16 46.62 9.14 -5.18
CA LEU A 16 45.49 9.00 -4.26
C LEU A 16 44.49 10.18 -4.24
N SER A 17 44.52 11.07 -5.24
CA SER A 17 43.63 12.24 -5.31
C SER A 17 42.55 12.19 -6.40
N ILE A 18 42.35 11.08 -7.11
CA ILE A 18 41.30 10.95 -8.13
C ILE A 18 40.18 10.02 -7.65
N PHE A 19 39.49 10.34 -6.56
CA PHE A 19 38.17 9.78 -6.25
C PHE A 19 37.42 10.69 -5.26
N ASN A 20 37.22 11.95 -5.65
CA ASN A 20 36.19 12.81 -5.04
C ASN A 20 35.66 13.76 -6.12
N GLN A 21 34.95 13.19 -7.09
CA GLN A 21 34.02 13.98 -7.89
C GLN A 21 32.73 14.10 -7.06
N PRO A 22 32.21 15.30 -6.75
CA PRO A 22 30.84 15.40 -6.28
C PRO A 22 29.95 14.85 -7.40
N VAL A 23 29.15 13.82 -7.07
CA VAL A 23 28.14 13.30 -7.99
C VAL A 23 27.17 14.45 -8.25
N LEU A 24 27.33 15.09 -9.40
CA LEU A 24 26.42 16.11 -9.89
C LEU A 24 25.08 15.40 -10.13
N SER A 25 24.12 15.57 -9.21
CA SER A 25 22.75 15.16 -9.45
C SER A 25 22.23 15.99 -10.61
N GLN A 26 22.27 15.43 -11.82
CA GLN A 26 21.47 15.96 -12.91
C GLN A 26 20.02 15.81 -12.46
N LYS A 27 19.37 16.94 -12.18
CA LYS A 27 17.90 17.01 -12.24
C LYS A 27 17.53 16.53 -13.62
N VAL A 28 17.10 15.28 -13.74
CA VAL A 28 16.36 14.82 -14.90
C VAL A 28 15.05 15.59 -14.86
N VAL A 29 15.05 16.74 -15.53
CA VAL A 29 13.82 17.45 -15.85
C VAL A 29 13.12 16.58 -16.88
N PHE A 30 12.26 15.68 -16.40
CA PHE A 30 11.28 15.02 -17.25
C PHE A 30 10.40 16.11 -17.86
N LYS A 31 10.71 16.51 -19.10
CA LYS A 31 9.79 17.25 -19.96
C LYS A 31 8.69 16.29 -20.40
N ASN A 32 7.81 15.94 -19.47
CA ASN A 32 6.55 15.30 -19.83
C ASN A 32 5.67 16.39 -20.43
N LYS A 33 5.67 16.47 -21.76
CA LYS A 33 4.65 17.18 -22.50
C LYS A 33 3.38 16.31 -22.48
N SER A 34 2.76 16.20 -21.30
CA SER A 34 1.50 15.48 -21.14
C SER A 34 0.36 16.42 -21.48
N THR A 35 -0.27 16.19 -22.63
CA THR A 35 -1.68 16.50 -22.85
C THR A 35 -2.52 15.59 -21.94
N VAL A 36 -2.49 15.85 -20.63
CA VAL A 36 -3.31 15.16 -19.62
C VAL A 36 -3.73 16.20 -18.57
N LYS A 37 -4.65 17.10 -18.94
CA LYS A 37 -5.18 18.10 -17.99
C LYS A 37 -6.45 17.63 -17.25
N ASN A 38 -7.15 16.61 -17.74
CA ASN A 38 -8.43 16.17 -17.15
C ASN A 38 -8.30 14.89 -16.30
N THR A 39 -7.44 13.93 -16.66
CA THR A 39 -7.27 12.68 -15.90
C THR A 39 -6.50 12.89 -14.60
N SER A 40 -5.48 13.76 -14.60
CA SER A 40 -4.69 14.08 -13.41
C SER A 40 -5.52 14.76 -12.32
N LYS A 41 -6.41 15.70 -12.67
CA LYS A 41 -7.29 16.34 -11.68
C LYS A 41 -8.26 15.36 -11.03
N ASN A 42 -8.85 14.44 -11.81
CA ASN A 42 -9.75 13.43 -11.25
C ASN A 42 -9.03 12.38 -10.41
N ILE A 43 -7.84 11.92 -10.81
CA ILE A 43 -7.01 10.99 -10.02
C ILE A 43 -6.50 11.65 -8.72
N VAL A 44 -6.14 12.93 -8.78
CA VAL A 44 -5.74 13.69 -7.60
C VAL A 44 -6.95 13.98 -6.70
N LYS A 45 -8.13 14.25 -7.26
CA LYS A 45 -9.38 14.43 -6.50
C LYS A 45 -9.80 13.13 -5.82
N SER A 46 -9.75 11.99 -6.51
CA SER A 46 -10.12 10.67 -5.98
C SER A 46 -9.16 10.10 -4.93
N LYS A 47 -7.94 10.63 -4.83
CA LYS A 47 -7.03 10.32 -3.72
C LYS A 47 -7.54 10.88 -2.38
N TYR A 48 -8.42 11.87 -2.45
CA TYR A 48 -9.06 12.46 -1.30
C TYR A 48 -10.52 12.03 -1.24
N CYS A 49 -11.02 11.87 -0.03
CA CYS A 49 -12.43 11.60 0.20
C CYS A 49 -13.26 12.85 -0.12
N SER A 50 -14.34 12.66 -0.88
CA SER A 50 -15.29 13.72 -1.19
C SER A 50 -16.35 13.80 -0.07
N PRO A 51 -16.57 14.96 0.57
CA PRO A 51 -17.53 15.10 1.68
C PRO A 51 -18.93 14.57 1.37
N GLU A 52 -19.39 14.75 0.13
CA GLU A 52 -20.70 14.29 -0.34
C GLU A 52 -20.85 12.75 -0.39
N ASN A 53 -19.74 12.00 -0.33
CA ASN A 53 -19.72 10.56 -0.48
C ASN A 53 -19.57 9.81 0.86
N VAL A 54 -19.36 10.52 1.98
CA VAL A 54 -19.09 9.91 3.30
C VAL A 54 -20.19 8.93 3.72
N ASP A 55 -21.44 9.26 3.43
CA ASP A 55 -22.59 8.42 3.77
C ASP A 55 -22.92 7.36 2.72
N ASN A 56 -22.41 7.51 1.49
CA ASN A 56 -22.68 6.60 0.39
C ASN A 56 -21.59 5.52 0.33
N LEU A 57 -21.83 4.40 1.02
CA LEU A 57 -20.83 3.33 1.16
C LEU A 57 -20.21 2.88 -0.18
N PRO A 58 -20.96 2.56 -1.26
CA PRO A 58 -20.34 2.20 -2.54
C PRO A 58 -19.34 3.25 -3.06
N LYS A 59 -19.73 4.53 -3.07
CA LYS A 59 -18.83 5.61 -3.53
C LYS A 59 -17.63 5.81 -2.61
N LEU A 60 -17.85 5.73 -1.31
CA LEU A 60 -16.79 5.81 -0.31
C LEU A 60 -15.74 4.71 -0.52
N ILE A 61 -16.19 3.47 -0.76
CA ILE A 61 -15.29 2.34 -0.99
C ILE A 61 -14.53 2.49 -2.32
N ASP A 62 -15.17 3.00 -3.37
CA ASP A 62 -14.47 3.29 -4.64
C ASP A 62 -13.34 4.31 -4.45
N GLU A 63 -13.59 5.40 -3.69
CA GLU A 63 -12.55 6.38 -3.34
C GLU A 63 -11.45 5.77 -2.45
N LEU A 64 -11.84 4.93 -1.48
CA LEU A 64 -10.89 4.20 -0.64
C LEU A 64 -9.97 3.33 -1.50
N MET A 65 -10.50 2.56 -2.46
CA MET A 65 -9.67 1.67 -3.30
C MET A 65 -8.62 2.45 -4.09
N ILE A 66 -8.95 3.64 -4.58
CA ILE A 66 -8.01 4.49 -5.31
C ILE A 66 -6.89 5.00 -4.39
N ALA A 67 -7.23 5.38 -3.15
CA ALA A 67 -6.28 5.94 -2.20
C ALA A 67 -5.51 4.90 -1.38
N LEU A 68 -6.02 3.66 -1.28
CA LEU A 68 -5.53 2.63 -0.37
C LEU A 68 -4.03 2.33 -0.54
N PRO A 69 -3.48 2.13 -1.76
CA PRO A 69 -2.05 1.85 -1.92
C PRO A 69 -1.16 2.91 -1.26
N ASP A 70 -1.51 4.19 -1.37
CA ASP A 70 -0.73 5.28 -0.78
C ASP A 70 -0.75 5.26 0.75
N TYR A 71 -1.91 5.00 1.34
CA TYR A 71 -2.06 4.92 2.79
C TYR A 71 -1.33 3.72 3.37
N VAL A 72 -1.43 2.56 2.72
CA VAL A 72 -0.75 1.33 3.15
C VAL A 72 0.76 1.47 3.02
N ASN A 73 1.25 1.95 1.88
CA ASN A 73 2.67 2.15 1.67
C ASN A 73 3.25 3.14 2.69
N ARG A 74 2.50 4.17 3.08
CA ARG A 74 2.90 5.08 4.16
C ARG A 74 3.01 4.35 5.51
N VAL A 75 2.06 3.48 5.85
CA VAL A 75 2.11 2.67 7.08
C VAL A 75 3.32 1.74 7.07
N THR A 76 3.51 0.98 5.99
CA THR A 76 4.63 0.04 5.85
C THR A 76 5.98 0.76 5.97
N GLN A 77 6.14 1.91 5.30
CA GLN A 77 7.38 2.68 5.36
C GLN A 77 7.67 3.25 6.74
N ARG A 78 6.65 3.72 7.45
CA ARG A 78 6.81 4.17 8.85
C ARG A 78 7.25 3.03 9.75
N SER A 79 6.62 1.86 9.63
CA SER A 79 7.00 0.67 10.40
C SER A 79 8.44 0.23 10.09
N ARG A 80 8.89 0.33 8.84
CA ARG A 80 10.26 -0.02 8.45
C ARG A 80 11.29 0.92 9.06
N ARG A 81 11.06 2.24 9.06
CA ARG A 81 12.00 3.20 9.67
C ARG A 81 12.23 2.94 11.16
N LEU A 82 11.25 2.36 11.85
CA LEU A 82 11.37 1.98 13.27
C LEU A 82 12.20 0.71 13.47
N LYS A 83 12.23 -0.21 12.49
CA LYS A 83 12.99 -1.46 12.53
C LYS A 83 14.20 -1.33 11.60
N ARG A 84 15.35 -0.95 12.16
CA ARG A 84 16.55 -0.51 11.41
C ARG A 84 17.17 -1.53 10.44
N GLU A 85 16.68 -2.77 10.38
CA GLU A 85 17.14 -3.79 9.44
C GLU A 85 15.94 -4.62 8.97
N VAL A 86 15.51 -4.44 7.71
CA VAL A 86 14.52 -5.34 7.11
C VAL A 86 14.90 -5.60 5.65
N ASP A 87 15.51 -6.76 5.40
CA ASP A 87 15.80 -7.31 4.05
C ASP A 87 14.53 -7.76 3.31
N ILE A 88 13.38 -7.69 3.98
CA ILE A 88 12.06 -8.05 3.47
C ILE A 88 11.10 -6.88 3.56
N PHE A 89 10.56 -6.42 2.43
CA PHE A 89 9.58 -5.35 2.45
C PHE A 89 8.59 -5.46 1.30
N SER A 90 7.36 -5.02 1.51
CA SER A 90 6.32 -5.02 0.48
C SER A 90 5.79 -3.64 0.19
N TYR A 91 5.28 -3.48 -1.03
CA TYR A 91 4.48 -2.33 -1.44
C TYR A 91 3.21 -2.81 -2.11
N VAL A 92 2.10 -2.18 -1.78
CA VAL A 92 0.86 -2.31 -2.53
C VAL A 92 1.00 -1.49 -3.80
N LEU A 93 0.83 -2.14 -4.94
CA LEU A 93 0.86 -1.50 -6.26
C LEU A 93 -0.51 -0.95 -6.63
N VAL A 94 -1.57 -1.75 -6.42
CA VAL A 94 -2.94 -1.41 -6.79
C VAL A 94 -3.93 -2.17 -5.90
N ALA A 95 -5.08 -1.55 -5.66
CA ALA A 95 -6.26 -2.22 -5.12
C ALA A 95 -7.27 -2.49 -6.25
N GLY A 96 -7.80 -3.70 -6.28
CA GLY A 96 -8.78 -4.13 -7.26
C GLY A 96 -10.18 -3.56 -6.99
N LYS A 97 -11.09 -3.83 -7.92
CA LYS A 97 -12.50 -3.43 -7.79
C LYS A 97 -13.13 -4.11 -6.55
N PRO A 98 -13.87 -3.36 -5.73
CA PRO A 98 -14.54 -3.91 -4.57
C PRO A 98 -15.86 -4.61 -4.95
N ASP A 99 -16.27 -5.59 -4.15
CA ASP A 99 -17.59 -6.22 -4.18
C ASP A 99 -18.23 -6.10 -2.79
N LEU A 100 -19.45 -5.57 -2.74
CA LEU A 100 -20.19 -5.31 -1.50
C LEU A 100 -21.30 -6.35 -1.26
N SER A 101 -21.38 -7.38 -2.09
CA SER A 101 -22.38 -8.44 -1.97
C SER A 101 -22.09 -9.28 -0.72
N PRO A 102 -23.01 -9.36 0.26
CA PRO A 102 -22.78 -10.17 1.44
C PRO A 102 -22.70 -11.65 1.05
N LEU A 103 -21.77 -12.38 1.66
CA LEU A 103 -21.73 -13.83 1.46
C LEU A 103 -22.84 -14.50 2.28
N PRO A 104 -23.57 -15.47 1.70
CA PRO A 104 -24.63 -16.18 2.40
C PRO A 104 -24.03 -16.92 3.60
N LEU A 105 -24.61 -16.70 4.79
CA LEU A 105 -24.15 -17.37 6.01
C LEU A 105 -24.46 -18.88 5.98
N ASN A 106 -25.49 -19.29 5.24
CA ASN A 106 -25.94 -20.68 5.12
C ASN A 106 -26.06 -21.10 3.64
N PRO A 107 -24.94 -21.38 2.94
CA PRO A 107 -25.00 -21.95 1.61
C PRO A 107 -25.57 -23.37 1.70
N GLY A 108 -26.88 -23.53 1.50
CA GLY A 108 -27.57 -24.82 1.47
C GLY A 108 -28.81 -24.97 2.36
N ILE A 109 -29.15 -23.98 3.20
CA ILE A 109 -30.38 -24.00 4.00
C ILE A 109 -31.32 -22.93 3.44
N SER A 110 -32.21 -23.36 2.54
CA SER A 110 -33.31 -22.56 2.01
C SER A 110 -34.15 -21.99 3.15
N ASN A 111 -34.51 -20.70 3.05
CA ASN A 111 -35.55 -20.00 3.82
C ASN A 111 -35.15 -19.39 5.18
N THR A 112 -33.90 -18.94 5.36
CA THR A 112 -33.62 -17.92 6.37
C THR A 112 -33.57 -16.56 5.68
N PRO A 113 -34.27 -15.53 6.21
CA PRO A 113 -34.16 -14.19 5.64
C PRO A 113 -32.69 -13.84 5.61
N GLU A 114 -32.26 -13.32 4.47
CA GLU A 114 -30.95 -12.70 4.25
C GLU A 114 -30.57 -11.98 5.54
N TYR A 115 -29.52 -12.46 6.24
CA TYR A 115 -29.04 -11.79 7.43
C TYR A 115 -28.42 -10.47 6.96
N ASP A 116 -29.29 -9.49 6.78
CA ASP A 116 -28.92 -8.09 6.71
C ASP A 116 -28.51 -7.75 8.13
N SER A 117 -27.23 -7.98 8.42
CA SER A 117 -26.57 -7.21 9.47
C SER A 117 -26.58 -5.77 8.98
N THR A 118 -27.73 -5.11 9.17
CA THR A 118 -27.98 -3.72 8.77
C THR A 118 -26.85 -2.83 9.29
N GLU A 119 -26.28 -3.19 10.43
CA GLU A 119 -25.20 -2.52 11.12
C GLU A 119 -23.79 -2.80 10.54
N VAL A 120 -23.50 -4.02 10.06
CA VAL A 120 -22.15 -4.39 9.60
C VAL A 120 -22.14 -4.72 8.11
N LYS A 121 -21.45 -3.90 7.33
CA LYS A 121 -21.31 -4.07 5.88
C LYS A 121 -20.01 -4.77 5.52
N GLN A 122 -20.12 -5.72 4.61
CA GLN A 122 -18.99 -6.53 4.11
C GLN A 122 -18.48 -5.95 2.79
N VAL A 123 -17.16 -5.87 2.67
CA VAL A 123 -16.47 -5.42 1.45
C VAL A 123 -15.39 -6.43 1.11
N PHE A 124 -15.47 -6.96 -0.10
CA PHE A 124 -14.47 -7.84 -0.69
C PHE A 124 -13.62 -7.04 -1.66
N PHE A 125 -12.31 -7.17 -1.58
CA PHE A 125 -11.43 -6.57 -2.57
C PHE A 125 -10.12 -7.35 -2.66
N THR A 126 -9.32 -7.03 -3.67
CA THR A 126 -7.99 -7.61 -3.84
C THR A 126 -6.93 -6.52 -3.83
N THR A 127 -5.70 -6.88 -3.50
CA THR A 127 -4.54 -6.01 -3.73
C THR A 127 -3.45 -6.78 -4.44
N LEU A 128 -2.71 -6.09 -5.29
CA LEU A 128 -1.47 -6.59 -5.87
C LEU A 128 -0.32 -6.00 -5.08
N GLU A 129 0.48 -6.86 -4.47
CA GLU A 129 1.66 -6.48 -3.70
C GLU A 129 2.94 -6.95 -4.40
N ARG A 130 3.94 -6.07 -4.40
CA ARG A 130 5.31 -6.46 -4.72
C ARG A 130 6.11 -6.59 -3.43
N LYS A 131 6.65 -7.78 -3.20
CA LYS A 131 7.50 -8.09 -2.05
C LYS A 131 8.94 -8.23 -2.51
N TYR A 132 9.83 -7.52 -1.84
CA TYR A 132 11.27 -7.57 -2.04
C TYR A 132 11.89 -8.45 -0.95
N ILE A 133 12.73 -9.40 -1.36
CA ILE A 133 13.45 -10.33 -0.49
C ILE A 133 14.86 -10.46 -1.08
N ASN A 134 15.90 -10.12 -0.32
CA ASN A 134 17.30 -10.29 -0.75
C ASN A 134 17.57 -9.77 -2.17
N GLN A 135 17.11 -8.55 -2.47
CA GLN A 135 17.23 -7.87 -3.78
C GLN A 135 16.41 -8.49 -4.93
N THR A 136 15.70 -9.58 -4.70
CA THR A 136 14.71 -10.13 -5.64
C THR A 136 13.33 -9.58 -5.34
N SER A 137 12.46 -9.54 -6.36
CA SER A 137 11.05 -9.16 -6.18
C SER A 137 10.12 -10.26 -6.64
N ILE A 138 9.10 -10.54 -5.84
CA ILE A 138 7.98 -11.41 -6.19
C ILE A 138 6.68 -10.60 -6.11
N GLU A 139 5.69 -10.99 -6.91
CA GLU A 139 4.36 -10.40 -6.87
C GLU A 139 3.38 -11.37 -6.22
N LEU A 140 2.55 -10.84 -5.33
CA LEU A 140 1.55 -11.58 -4.58
C LEU A 140 0.20 -10.88 -4.72
N GLN A 141 -0.85 -11.67 -4.86
CA GLN A 141 -2.21 -11.15 -4.82
C GLN A 141 -2.82 -11.46 -3.44
N GLN A 142 -3.30 -10.43 -2.76
CA GLN A 142 -4.05 -10.60 -1.52
C GLN A 142 -5.55 -10.44 -1.77
N PHE A 143 -6.33 -11.24 -1.06
CA PHE A 143 -7.80 -11.26 -1.11
C PHE A 143 -8.31 -10.89 0.27
N HIS A 144 -9.10 -9.83 0.36
CA HIS A 144 -9.49 -9.22 1.62
C HIS A 144 -11.01 -9.30 1.83
N ARG A 145 -11.39 -9.60 3.07
CA ARG A 145 -12.74 -9.45 3.62
C ARG A 145 -12.68 -8.35 4.67
N LEU A 146 -13.25 -7.20 4.37
CA LEU A 146 -13.33 -6.05 5.26
C LEU A 146 -14.74 -5.92 5.82
N PHE A 147 -14.85 -5.71 7.13
CA PHE A 147 -16.11 -5.49 7.82
C PHE A 147 -16.13 -4.07 8.37
N LEU A 148 -17.13 -3.30 7.97
CA LEU A 148 -17.30 -1.91 8.37
C LEU A 148 -18.64 -1.73 9.10
N THR A 149 -18.66 -0.84 10.08
CA THR A 149 -19.91 -0.37 10.71
C THR A 149 -20.02 1.15 10.57
N LYS A 150 -21.23 1.67 10.58
CA LYS A 150 -21.49 3.11 10.57
C LYS A 150 -21.73 3.59 12.00
N THR A 151 -20.92 4.53 12.47
CA THR A 151 -21.09 5.23 13.75
C THR A 151 -21.56 6.67 13.52
N ASP A 152 -21.87 7.39 14.60
CA ASP A 152 -22.25 8.82 14.54
C ASP A 152 -21.13 9.70 13.95
N THR A 153 -19.89 9.22 13.98
CA THR A 153 -18.73 9.93 13.43
C THR A 153 -18.31 9.46 12.03
N GLY A 154 -18.96 8.42 11.52
CA GLY A 154 -18.76 7.88 10.18
C GLY A 154 -18.44 6.38 10.17
N TRP A 155 -17.93 5.89 9.04
CA TRP A 155 -17.57 4.48 8.88
C TRP A 155 -16.31 4.08 9.63
N GLU A 156 -16.35 2.94 10.31
CA GLU A 156 -15.26 2.38 11.10
C GLU A 156 -14.99 0.91 10.76
N LEU A 157 -13.72 0.52 10.87
CA LEU A 157 -13.29 -0.87 10.66
C LEU A 157 -13.61 -1.71 11.91
N VAL A 158 -14.44 -2.73 11.75
CA VAL A 158 -14.73 -3.74 12.78
C VAL A 158 -13.62 -4.78 12.80
N MET A 159 -13.41 -5.46 11.68
CA MET A 159 -12.37 -6.48 11.51
C MET A 159 -12.04 -6.71 10.04
N MET A 160 -10.95 -7.42 9.77
CA MET A 160 -10.55 -7.76 8.41
C MET A 160 -9.84 -9.11 8.34
N PHE A 161 -10.18 -9.92 7.34
CA PHE A 161 -9.50 -11.18 7.04
C PHE A 161 -8.83 -11.14 5.68
N SER A 162 -7.73 -11.87 5.53
CA SER A 162 -6.99 -11.92 4.26
C SER A 162 -6.53 -13.32 3.91
N GLN A 163 -6.47 -13.61 2.61
CA GLN A 163 -5.76 -14.74 2.00
C GLN A 163 -4.67 -14.22 1.07
N THR A 164 -3.57 -14.94 0.96
CA THR A 164 -2.47 -14.61 0.05
C THR A 164 -2.37 -15.67 -1.05
N GLY A 165 -2.25 -15.25 -2.30
CA GLY A 165 -1.96 -16.10 -3.44
C GLY A 165 -0.71 -15.60 -4.19
N ALA A 166 -0.11 -16.48 -4.98
CA ALA A 166 0.87 -16.07 -5.98
C ALA A 166 0.21 -15.22 -7.07
N TYR A 167 1.00 -14.42 -7.79
CA TYR A 167 0.55 -13.68 -8.95
C TYR A 167 1.38 -14.08 -10.19
N PRO A 168 0.75 -14.39 -11.34
CA PRO A 168 -0.70 -14.54 -11.56
C PRO A 168 -1.34 -15.60 -10.65
N LYS A 169 -2.65 -15.47 -10.35
CA LYS A 169 -3.35 -16.34 -9.39
C LYS A 169 -3.16 -17.82 -9.74
N THR A 170 -2.47 -18.55 -8.86
CA THR A 170 -2.38 -20.01 -8.89
C THR A 170 -3.00 -20.58 -7.62
N GLU A 171 -3.69 -21.72 -7.74
CA GLU A 171 -4.16 -22.47 -6.58
C GLU A 171 -3.04 -23.34 -5.99
N PRO A 172 -3.09 -23.64 -4.68
CA PRO A 172 -4.06 -23.18 -3.70
C PRO A 172 -3.73 -21.78 -3.12
N LEU A 173 -4.76 -21.05 -2.67
CA LEU A 173 -4.58 -19.85 -1.86
C LEU A 173 -4.10 -20.21 -0.44
N ALA A 174 -3.34 -19.32 0.18
CA ALA A 174 -3.01 -19.44 1.59
C ALA A 174 -4.30 -19.43 2.44
N PRO A 175 -4.29 -20.09 3.60
CA PRO A 175 -5.46 -20.12 4.47
C PRO A 175 -5.89 -18.71 4.91
N LEU A 176 -7.18 -18.53 5.19
CA LEU A 176 -7.73 -17.27 5.70
C LEU A 176 -7.13 -16.95 7.09
N ARG A 177 -6.71 -15.70 7.28
CA ARG A 177 -6.11 -15.21 8.54
C ARG A 177 -6.74 -13.88 8.95
N ASP A 178 -6.86 -13.66 10.25
CA ASP A 178 -7.16 -12.32 10.77
C ASP A 178 -6.02 -11.37 10.40
N SER A 179 -6.41 -10.24 9.81
CA SER A 179 -5.55 -9.19 9.28
C SER A 179 -5.96 -7.81 9.78
N SER A 180 -6.77 -7.73 10.85
CA SER A 180 -7.29 -6.50 11.45
C SER A 180 -6.20 -5.54 11.96
N HIS A 181 -4.98 -6.07 12.16
CA HIS A 181 -3.79 -5.33 12.58
C HIS A 181 -2.74 -5.18 11.46
N SER A 182 -3.03 -5.64 10.25
CA SER A 182 -2.13 -5.55 9.09
C SER A 182 -1.92 -4.10 8.62
N ALA A 183 -0.90 -3.87 7.79
CA ALA A 183 -0.68 -2.57 7.16
C ALA A 183 -1.87 -2.15 6.28
N ILE A 184 -2.55 -3.10 5.64
CA ILE A 184 -3.78 -2.87 4.86
C ILE A 184 -4.88 -2.32 5.77
N ALA A 185 -5.19 -3.01 6.88
CA ALA A 185 -6.23 -2.58 7.81
C ALA A 185 -5.91 -1.22 8.47
N GLN A 186 -4.65 -0.98 8.80
CA GLN A 186 -4.20 0.33 9.30
C GLN A 186 -4.34 1.42 8.24
N GLY A 187 -4.03 1.11 6.97
CA GLY A 187 -4.24 2.02 5.84
C GLY A 187 -5.71 2.42 5.69
N VAL A 188 -6.63 1.45 5.77
CA VAL A 188 -8.09 1.67 5.77
C VAL A 188 -8.51 2.58 6.92
N LYS A 189 -8.13 2.25 8.17
CA LYS A 189 -8.46 3.06 9.36
C LYS A 189 -7.99 4.51 9.22
N LEU A 190 -6.75 4.71 8.75
CA LEU A 190 -6.20 6.04 8.55
C LEU A 190 -6.94 6.82 7.47
N TRP A 191 -7.31 6.17 6.36
CA TRP A 191 -8.06 6.84 5.30
C TRP A 191 -9.46 7.23 5.75
N LEU A 192 -10.18 6.33 6.42
CA LEU A 192 -11.51 6.61 6.97
C LEU A 192 -11.48 7.80 7.94
N ARG A 193 -10.51 7.81 8.87
CA ARG A 193 -10.32 8.95 9.78
C ARG A 193 -10.05 10.26 9.04
N ASP A 194 -9.16 10.24 8.05
CA ASP A 194 -8.79 11.43 7.28
C ASP A 194 -9.94 11.89 6.36
N CYS A 195 -10.84 10.99 5.97
CA CYS A 195 -12.07 11.27 5.24
C CYS A 195 -13.08 12.00 6.14
N HIS A 196 -13.36 11.47 7.32
CA HIS A 196 -14.26 12.09 8.31
C HIS A 196 -13.78 13.48 8.75
N SER A 197 -12.46 13.65 8.92
CA SER A 197 -11.89 14.94 9.32
C SER A 197 -12.03 16.05 8.26
N LYS A 198 -12.45 15.72 7.04
CA LYS A 198 -12.64 16.66 5.93
C LYS A 198 -14.10 16.93 5.58
N SER A 199 -15.01 16.11 6.08
CA SER A 199 -16.46 16.32 5.90
C SER A 199 -17.06 17.23 6.95
N ASN A 200 -16.39 17.39 8.10
CA ASN A 200 -16.69 18.39 9.13
C ASN A 200 -16.02 19.73 8.81
#